data_AF-A0A0N4XPV5-F1
#
_entry.id   AF-A0A0N4XPV5-F1
#
_cell.length_a   1.000
_cell.length_b   1.000
_cell.length_c   1.000
_cell.angle_alpha   90.00
_cell.angle_beta   90.00
_cell.angle_gamma   90.00
#
_symmetry.space_group_name_H-M   'P 1'
#
loop_
_entity.id
_entity.type
_entity.pdbx_description
1 polymer ?
#
loop_
_entity_poly.entity_id
_entity_poly.type
_entity_poly.pdbx_seq_one_letter_code
_entity_poly.pdbx_strand_id
1 'polypeptide(L)' 'MFNPFLLGDMPVGWNEMCPQNIQMTDELRQLALTLHNNLRSKLTTGDMVMYNGDYLPMASNMVKLVGFQYSRL' A
#
# COMPACT_ATOMS: atom_id res chain seq x y z
N MET A 1 -14.71 5.93 -3.24
CA MET A 1 -14.77 6.61 -4.55
C MET A 1 -13.44 7.29 -4.78
N PHE A 2 -12.73 6.93 -5.84
CA PHE A 2 -11.51 7.61 -6.25
C PHE A 2 -11.94 8.92 -6.92
N ASN A 3 -11.50 10.08 -6.41
CA ASN A 3 -11.86 11.38 -6.97
C ASN A 3 -10.85 11.77 -8.07
N PRO A 4 -11.26 11.79 -9.35
CA PRO A 4 -10.35 12.09 -10.47
C PRO A 4 -9.92 13.56 -10.55
N PHE A 5 -10.50 14.48 -9.76
CA PHE A 5 -10.11 15.90 -9.74
C PHE A 5 -8.87 16.22 -8.90
N LEU A 6 -8.26 15.22 -8.25
CA LEU A 6 -6.92 15.31 -7.65
C LEU A 6 -5.82 14.76 -8.57
N LEU A 7 -6.13 14.53 -9.85
CA LEU A 7 -5.17 14.15 -10.90
C LEU A 7 -4.69 15.40 -11.68
N GLY A 8 -4.53 16.53 -10.98
CA GLY A 8 -4.14 17.81 -11.56
C GLY A 8 -2.64 18.02 -11.62
N ASP A 9 -1.91 17.57 -10.60
CA ASP A 9 -0.46 17.61 -10.56
C ASP A 9 -0.02 16.34 -9.82
N MET A 10 0.31 15.26 -10.54
CA MET A 10 1.11 14.22 -9.91
C MET A 10 2.37 14.93 -9.43
N PRO A 11 2.71 14.95 -8.13
CA PRO A 11 3.99 15.50 -7.72
C PRO A 11 5.02 14.82 -8.59
N VAL A 12 5.96 15.59 -9.12
CA VAL A 12 7.11 15.07 -9.87
C VAL A 12 7.98 14.33 -8.85
N GLY A 13 7.46 13.22 -8.36
CA GLY A 13 7.99 12.47 -7.24
C GLY A 13 9.21 11.73 -7.74
N TRP A 14 10.16 11.57 -6.83
CA TRP A 14 11.38 10.80 -7.05
C TRP A 14 11.04 9.43 -7.67
N ASN A 15 11.88 8.96 -8.58
CA ASN A 15 11.79 7.60 -9.13
C ASN A 15 13.15 6.92 -8.99
N GLU A 16 13.69 6.96 -7.78
CA GLU A 16 15.00 6.39 -7.45
C GLU A 16 14.89 4.91 -7.10
N MET A 17 13.75 4.47 -6.54
CA MET A 17 13.58 3.06 -6.15
C MET A 17 13.53 2.13 -7.38
N CYS A 18 12.89 2.57 -8.46
CA CYS A 18 12.83 1.83 -9.73
C CYS A 18 12.98 2.77 -10.94
N PRO A 19 14.20 3.24 -11.24
CA PRO A 19 14.45 4.25 -12.28
C PRO A 19 13.92 3.89 -13.66
N GLN A 20 13.91 2.59 -13.99
CA GLN A 20 13.37 2.06 -15.23
C GLN A 20 11.83 2.19 -15.37
N ASN A 21 11.11 2.38 -14.26
CA ASN A 21 9.65 2.45 -14.23
C ASN A 21 9.17 3.90 -14.17
N ILE A 22 9.26 4.62 -15.30
CA ILE A 22 9.02 6.07 -15.39
C ILE A 22 7.57 6.53 -15.12
N GLN A 23 6.59 5.61 -15.09
CA GLN A 23 5.17 5.93 -14.85
C GLN A 23 4.77 5.80 -13.37
N MET A 24 5.74 5.71 -12.46
CA MET A 24 5.51 5.50 -11.04
C MET A 24 6.53 6.28 -10.23
N THR A 25 6.07 6.95 -9.18
CA THR A 25 6.93 7.67 -8.23
C THR A 25 7.15 6.84 -6.96
N ASP A 26 8.23 7.10 -6.26
CA ASP A 26 8.58 6.51 -4.97
C ASP A 26 7.53 6.84 -3.91
N GLU A 27 6.98 8.06 -3.95
CA GLU A 27 5.87 8.47 -3.10
C GLU A 27 4.64 7.58 -3.29
N LEU A 28 4.23 7.34 -4.54
CA LEU A 28 3.11 6.45 -4.84
C LEU A 28 3.40 5.00 -4.43
N ARG A 29 4.65 4.53 -4.56
CA ARG A 29 5.08 3.21 -4.07
C ARG A 29 4.94 3.11 -2.55
N GLN A 30 5.42 4.10 -1.82
CA GLN A 30 5.35 4.14 -0.35
C GLN A 30 3.91 4.26 0.14
N LEU A 31 3.10 5.09 -0.52
CA LEU A 31 1.67 5.22 -0.23
C LEU A 31 0.95 3.88 -0.41
N ALA A 32 1.13 3.24 -1.57
CA ALA A 32 0.54 1.93 -1.84
C ALA A 32 1.01 0.89 -0.80
N LEU A 33 2.31 0.81 -0.52
CA LEU A 33 2.86 -0.12 0.47
C LEU A 33 2.27 0.09 1.87
N THR A 34 2.16 1.34 2.30
CA THR A 34 1.62 1.72 3.60
C THR A 34 0.14 1.34 3.71
N LEU A 35 -0.66 1.70 2.69
CA LEU A 35 -2.08 1.37 2.66
C LEU A 35 -2.32 -0.15 2.67
N HIS A 36 -1.56 -0.92 1.89
CA HIS A 36 -1.70 -2.38 1.89
C HIS A 36 -1.31 -3.00 3.23
N ASN A 37 -0.21 -2.57 3.84
CA ASN A 37 0.20 -3.09 5.14
C ASN A 37 -0.79 -2.74 6.25
N ASN A 38 -1.40 -1.54 6.21
CA ASN A 38 -2.45 -1.16 7.15
C ASN A 38 -3.69 -2.06 7.01
N LEU A 39 -4.13 -2.34 5.77
CA LEU A 39 -5.26 -3.25 5.53
C LEU A 39 -4.92 -4.68 5.97
N ARG A 40 -3.71 -5.18 5.67
CA ARG A 40 -3.24 -6.50 6.12
C ARG A 40 -3.19 -6.61 7.65
N SER A 41 -2.77 -5.56 8.34
CA SER A 41 -2.73 -5.50 9.80
C SER A 41 -4.12 -5.52 10.44
N LYS A 42 -5.11 -4.90 9.81
CA LYS A 42 -6.51 -4.97 10.26
C LYS A 42 -7.12 -6.36 10.01
N LEU A 43 -6.72 -7.01 8.92
CA LEU A 43 -7.16 -8.36 8.62
C LEU A 43 -6.64 -9.38 9.64
N THR A 44 -5.42 -9.21 10.16
CA THR A 44 -4.86 -10.13 11.16
C THR A 44 -5.60 -10.12 12.50
N THR A 45 -6.17 -8.98 12.89
CA THR A 45 -6.89 -8.87 14.16
C THR A 45 -8.33 -9.38 14.08
N GLY A 46 -8.84 -9.66 12.88
CA GLY A 46 -10.22 -10.07 12.67
C GLY A 46 -11.22 -8.91 12.71
N ASP A 47 -10.75 -7.66 12.65
CA ASP A 47 -11.59 -6.46 12.78
C ASP A 47 -12.12 -5.94 11.44
N MET A 48 -11.94 -6.70 10.36
CA MET A 48 -12.45 -6.33 9.03
C MET A 48 -13.79 -6.98 8.75
N VAL A 49 -14.71 -6.19 8.21
CA VAL A 49 -16.07 -6.62 7.88
C VAL A 49 -16.22 -6.69 6.36
N MET A 50 -16.80 -7.78 5.87
CA MET A 50 -17.23 -7.95 4.48
C MET A 50 -18.42 -7.03 4.16
N TYR A 51 -18.68 -6.85 2.87
CA TYR A 51 -19.84 -6.05 2.44
C TYR A 51 -21.18 -6.59 2.96
N ASN A 52 -21.29 -7.90 3.15
CA ASN A 52 -22.49 -8.55 3.69
C ASN A 52 -22.63 -8.42 5.23
N GLY A 53 -21.69 -7.78 5.92
CA GLY A 53 -21.72 -7.58 7.37
C GLY A 53 -20.99 -8.64 8.20
N ASP A 54 -20.48 -9.71 7.58
CA ASP A 54 -19.72 -10.74 8.28
C ASP A 54 -18.27 -10.31 8.54
N TYR A 55 -17.70 -10.72 9.66
CA TYR A 55 -16.27 -10.51 9.93
C TYR A 55 -15.41 -11.46 9.10
N LEU A 56 -14.29 -10.94 8.61
CA LEU A 56 -13.25 -11.74 7.99
C LEU A 56 -12.48 -12.55 9.05
N PRO A 57 -12.06 -13.79 8.72
CA PRO A 57 -11.30 -14.60 9.66
C PRO A 57 -9.93 -13.97 9.96
N MET A 58 -9.46 -14.17 11.20
CA MET A 58 -8.10 -13.78 11.60
C MET A 58 -7.05 -14.54 10.80
N ALA A 59 -5.98 -13.87 10.41
CA ALA A 59 -4.83 -14.48 9.77
C ALA A 59 -3.70 -14.73 10.77
N SER A 60 -3.22 -15.97 10.86
CA SER A 60 -2.21 -16.40 11.83
C SER A 60 -0.75 -16.11 11.43
N ASN A 61 -0.48 -15.84 10.16
CA ASN A 61 0.88 -15.64 9.65
C ASN A 61 0.95 -14.61 8.51
N MET A 62 0.36 -13.43 8.72
CA MET A 62 0.37 -12.36 7.72
C MET A 62 1.68 -11.57 7.77
N VAL A 63 2.55 -11.81 6.80
CA VAL A 63 3.85 -11.11 6.70
C VAL A 63 3.67 -9.68 6.16
N LYS A 64 4.44 -8.73 6.70
CA LYS A 64 4.51 -7.35 6.22
C LYS A 64 5.07 -7.31 4.80
N LEU A 65 4.38 -6.62 3.88
CA LEU A 65 4.90 -6.35 2.55
C LEU A 65 6.08 -5.38 2.65
N VAL A 66 7.04 -5.56 1.76
CA VAL A 66 8.22 -4.71 1.66
C VAL A 66 8.22 -3.99 0.31
N GLY A 67 8.55 -2.71 0.32
CA GLY A 67 9.08 -2.02 -0.86
C GLY A 67 10.58 -2.14 -0.77
N PHE A 68 11.24 -2.55 -1.87
CA PHE A 68 12.70 -2.75 -2.00
C PHE A 68 13.46 -2.68 -0.67
N GLN A 69 13.42 -3.77 0.09
CA GLN A 69 14.37 -3.98 1.18
C GLN A 69 15.54 -4.76 0.60
N TYR A 70 16.71 -4.15 0.55
CA TYR A 70 17.73 -4.51 1.53
C TYR A 70 18.37 -3.23 2.04
N SER A 71 18.38 -3.10 3.36
CA SER A 71 19.17 -2.12 4.09
C SER A 71 20.59 -2.05 3.52
N ARG A 72 20.95 -0.90 2.94
CA ARG A 72 22.33 -0.42 2.97
C ARG A 72 22.36 0.65 4.05
N LEU A 73 23.30 0.44 4.97
CA LEU A 73 23.62 1.18 6.18
C LEU A 73 23.18 2.66 6.16
#